data_AF-A0A975FT86-F1
#
_entry.id   AF-A0A975FT86-F1
#
_cell.length_a   1.000
_cell.length_b   1.000
_cell.length_c   1.000
_cell.angle_alpha   90.00
_cell.angle_beta   90.00
_cell.angle_gamma   90.00
#
_symmetry.space_group_name_H-M   'P 1'
#
loop_
_entity.id
_entity.type
_entity.pdbx_description
1 polymer ?
#
loop_
_entity_poly.entity_id
_entity_poly.type
_entity_poly.pdbx_seq_one_letter_code
_entity_poly.pdbx_strand_id
1 'polypeptide(L)'
;MKKILLIAILCSAFMMQAQTVGIVGPAANGWPDATNPTPDIMLTDNGDGTHSIDGLTLTTGPAKFRQNQDWAVSWGGDTFPSGSITNGDIPVQAGVYDIVLDLNNNTYTFTDVGTFTQIELVGSAVTGSSNPQMSTIDGVNYELSVTQFANGDIQFQEVGTSTVYGANSFPTGTATAGGMAIPVTFGFYEVTFNLNTGDYSFDIPDIGIVGDL
;
A
#
# COMPACT_ATOMS: atom_id res chain seq x y z
N MET A 1 -39.31 -5.05 -63.25
CA MET A 1 -38.30 -4.36 -62.43
C MET A 1 -38.61 -4.64 -60.96
N LYS A 2 -37.86 -5.56 -60.33
CA LYS A 2 -38.04 -5.94 -58.92
C LYS A 2 -37.30 -4.92 -58.05
N LYS A 3 -38.01 -4.17 -57.22
CA LYS A 3 -37.42 -3.27 -56.22
C LYS A 3 -36.95 -4.11 -55.03
N ILE A 4 -35.63 -4.23 -54.86
CA ILE A 4 -35.03 -4.85 -53.67
C ILE A 4 -35.00 -3.78 -52.58
N LEU A 5 -35.73 -4.03 -51.49
CA LEU A 5 -35.74 -3.20 -50.29
C LEU A 5 -34.56 -3.64 -49.42
N LEU A 6 -33.56 -2.76 -49.26
CA LEU A 6 -32.44 -2.96 -48.33
C LEU A 6 -32.92 -2.58 -46.92
N ILE A 7 -33.00 -3.57 -46.02
CA ILE A 7 -33.20 -3.33 -44.58
C ILE A 7 -31.82 -3.10 -43.97
N ALA A 8 -31.56 -1.88 -43.52
CA ALA A 8 -30.39 -1.56 -42.71
C ALA A 8 -30.64 -2.03 -41.27
N ILE A 9 -29.97 -3.10 -40.85
CA ILE A 9 -29.90 -3.51 -39.44
C ILE A 9 -28.93 -2.53 -38.77
N LEU A 10 -29.48 -1.55 -38.04
CA LEU A 10 -28.71 -0.69 -37.15
C LEU A 10 -28.34 -1.51 -35.90
N CYS A 11 -27.22 -2.23 -35.97
CA CYS A 11 -26.64 -2.91 -34.83
C CYS A 11 -26.09 -1.82 -33.89
N SER A 12 -26.90 -1.41 -32.91
CA SER A 12 -26.42 -0.53 -31.84
C SER A 12 -25.55 -1.38 -30.93
N ALA A 13 -24.24 -1.35 -31.15
CA ALA A 13 -23.30 -1.88 -30.17
C ALA A 13 -23.46 -1.04 -28.89
N PHE A 14 -24.13 -1.62 -27.89
CA PHE A 14 -24.04 -1.11 -26.52
C PHE A 14 -22.57 -1.26 -26.12
N MET A 15 -21.82 -0.15 -26.15
CA MET A 15 -20.53 -0.11 -25.51
C MET A 15 -20.80 -0.19 -24.01
N MET A 16 -20.71 -1.40 -23.46
CA MET A 16 -20.63 -1.59 -22.02
C MET A 16 -19.29 -0.99 -21.61
N GLN A 17 -19.30 0.26 -21.14
CA GLN A 17 -18.09 0.84 -20.58
C GLN A 17 -17.85 0.11 -19.26
N ALA A 18 -16.75 -0.65 -19.16
CA ALA A 18 -16.36 -1.30 -17.92
C ALA A 18 -16.24 -0.24 -16.82
N GLN A 19 -16.89 -0.48 -15.68
CA GLN A 19 -16.90 0.46 -14.57
C GLN A 19 -15.55 0.36 -13.86
N THR A 20 -14.74 1.41 -13.92
CA THR A 20 -13.49 1.44 -13.15
C THR A 20 -13.80 1.87 -11.72
N VAL A 21 -13.52 1.00 -10.74
CA VAL A 21 -13.71 1.30 -9.31
C VAL A 21 -12.37 1.20 -8.61
N GLY A 22 -12.07 2.15 -7.75
CA GLY A 22 -10.90 2.11 -6.87
C GLY A 22 -11.26 2.39 -5.43
N ILE A 23 -10.43 1.90 -4.50
CA ILE A 23 -10.47 2.27 -3.09
C ILE A 23 -9.51 3.43 -2.84
N VAL A 24 -9.93 4.40 -2.03
CA VAL A 24 -9.21 5.65 -1.75
C VAL A 24 -9.46 6.11 -0.32
N GLY A 25 -8.53 6.85 0.26
CA GLY A 25 -8.62 7.40 1.62
C GLY A 25 -7.35 7.13 2.45
N PRO A 26 -7.23 7.72 3.65
CA PRO A 26 -6.07 7.57 4.53
C PRO A 26 -5.67 6.13 4.84
N ALA A 27 -6.60 5.17 4.88
CA ALA A 27 -6.26 3.76 5.03
C ALA A 27 -5.54 3.16 3.80
N ALA A 28 -5.76 3.74 2.62
CA ALA A 28 -5.08 3.38 1.37
C ALA A 28 -3.96 4.40 1.10
N ASN A 29 -3.97 5.08 -0.06
CA ASN A 29 -2.95 6.07 -0.45
C ASN A 29 -3.38 7.52 -0.22
N GLY A 30 -4.26 7.77 0.75
CA GLY A 30 -4.77 9.10 1.08
C GLY A 30 -5.99 9.52 0.26
N TRP A 31 -6.54 10.68 0.62
CA TRP A 31 -7.59 11.33 -0.17
C TRP A 31 -6.98 12.08 -1.37
N PRO A 32 -7.73 12.25 -2.46
CA PRO A 32 -7.29 13.04 -3.61
C PRO A 32 -7.00 14.49 -3.21
N ASP A 33 -5.87 15.02 -3.68
CA ASP A 33 -5.51 16.43 -3.54
C ASP A 33 -4.86 16.99 -4.82
N ALA A 34 -4.36 18.23 -4.76
CA ALA A 34 -3.76 18.89 -5.92
C ALA A 34 -2.44 18.26 -6.38
N THR A 35 -1.74 17.54 -5.49
CA THR A 35 -0.46 16.88 -5.77
C THR A 35 -0.65 15.42 -6.20
N ASN A 36 -1.70 14.77 -5.70
CA ASN A 36 -2.11 13.42 -6.09
C ASN A 36 -3.64 13.35 -6.28
N PRO A 37 -4.16 13.69 -7.48
CA PRO A 37 -5.59 13.75 -7.74
C PRO A 37 -6.25 12.37 -7.89
N THR A 38 -5.46 11.32 -8.06
CA THR A 38 -5.92 9.95 -8.29
C THR A 38 -5.10 8.94 -7.47
N PRO A 39 -5.17 8.97 -6.13
CA PRO A 39 -4.45 8.03 -5.27
C PRO A 39 -5.05 6.61 -5.28
N ASP A 40 -6.17 6.41 -5.97
CA ASP A 40 -6.97 5.20 -5.93
C ASP A 40 -6.16 3.94 -6.25
N ILE A 41 -6.43 2.91 -5.46
CA ILE A 41 -5.97 1.56 -5.76
C ILE A 41 -7.12 0.87 -6.49
N MET A 42 -6.91 0.54 -7.76
CA MET A 42 -7.98 0.06 -8.63
C MET A 42 -8.34 -1.40 -8.34
N LEU A 43 -9.64 -1.68 -8.25
CA LEU A 43 -10.19 -3.02 -8.13
C LEU A 43 -10.40 -3.63 -9.53
N THR A 44 -10.38 -4.96 -9.59
CA THR A 44 -10.78 -5.74 -10.76
C THR A 44 -12.30 -5.75 -10.86
N ASP A 45 -12.84 -5.41 -12.03
CA ASP A 45 -14.25 -5.64 -12.37
C ASP A 45 -14.43 -7.12 -12.76
N ASN A 46 -15.24 -7.84 -11.99
CA ASN A 46 -15.47 -9.28 -12.20
C ASN A 46 -16.54 -9.57 -13.27
N GLY A 47 -17.19 -8.53 -13.81
CA GLY A 47 -18.20 -8.66 -14.86
C GLY A 47 -19.55 -9.22 -14.40
N ASP A 48 -19.72 -9.41 -13.09
CA ASP A 48 -20.94 -9.94 -12.46
C ASP A 48 -21.60 -8.94 -11.49
N GLY A 49 -21.14 -7.68 -11.48
CA GLY A 49 -21.58 -6.63 -10.55
C GLY A 49 -20.77 -6.57 -9.25
N THR A 50 -19.70 -7.37 -9.14
CA THR A 50 -18.72 -7.28 -8.07
C THR A 50 -17.40 -6.69 -8.56
N HIS A 51 -16.71 -5.99 -7.65
CA HIS A 51 -15.35 -5.51 -7.84
C HIS A 51 -14.47 -6.06 -6.71
N SER A 52 -13.25 -6.51 -7.01
CA SER A 52 -12.38 -7.10 -5.99
C SER A 52 -10.89 -6.78 -6.16
N ILE A 53 -10.15 -6.88 -5.06
CA ILE A 53 -8.69 -6.86 -5.03
C ILE A 53 -8.22 -7.82 -3.94
N ASP A 54 -7.20 -8.62 -4.24
CA ASP A 54 -6.68 -9.63 -3.33
C ASP A 54 -5.39 -9.14 -2.65
N GLY A 55 -5.22 -9.47 -1.37
CA GLY A 55 -4.00 -9.21 -0.61
C GLY A 55 -3.60 -7.73 -0.48
N LEU A 56 -4.57 -6.81 -0.43
CA LEU A 56 -4.27 -5.38 -0.30
C LEU A 56 -3.90 -5.03 1.14
N THR A 57 -2.67 -4.55 1.35
CA THR A 57 -2.26 -3.94 2.62
C THR A 57 -2.91 -2.57 2.79
N LEU A 58 -3.61 -2.38 3.91
CA LEU A 58 -4.19 -1.11 4.33
C LEU A 58 -3.66 -0.70 5.70
N THR A 59 -3.63 0.60 5.95
CA THR A 59 -3.34 1.21 7.25
C THR A 59 -4.64 1.57 7.99
N THR A 60 -4.56 1.97 9.25
CA THR A 60 -5.75 2.41 10.00
C THR A 60 -6.21 3.79 9.53
N GLY A 61 -7.48 3.91 9.13
CA GLY A 61 -8.05 5.19 8.71
C GLY A 61 -9.37 5.04 7.94
N PRO A 62 -9.99 6.15 7.52
CA PRO A 62 -11.15 6.10 6.66
C PRO A 62 -10.80 5.69 5.23
N ALA A 63 -11.74 5.01 4.56
CA ALA A 63 -11.67 4.69 3.13
C ALA A 63 -13.05 4.77 2.45
N LYS A 64 -13.03 4.94 1.13
CA LYS A 64 -14.19 4.85 0.23
C LYS A 64 -13.82 4.15 -1.07
N PHE A 65 -14.83 3.59 -1.73
CA PHE A 65 -14.77 3.21 -3.13
C PHE A 65 -15.30 4.34 -3.99
N ARG A 66 -14.72 4.57 -5.17
CA ARG A 66 -15.26 5.53 -6.13
C ARG A 66 -15.07 5.10 -7.57
N GLN A 67 -16.03 5.48 -8.40
CA GLN A 67 -16.03 5.17 -9.82
C GLN A 67 -15.19 6.21 -10.58
N ASN A 68 -14.42 5.75 -11.56
CA ASN A 68 -13.70 6.59 -12.52
C ASN A 68 -12.76 7.61 -11.84
N GLN A 69 -12.32 7.34 -10.62
CA GLN A 69 -11.52 8.26 -9.79
C GLN A 69 -12.22 9.64 -9.61
N ASP A 70 -13.55 9.65 -9.62
CA ASP A 70 -14.40 10.83 -9.50
C ASP A 70 -15.42 10.66 -8.36
N TRP A 71 -15.90 11.75 -7.79
CA TRP A 71 -16.83 11.73 -6.65
C TRP A 71 -18.31 11.64 -7.04
N ALA A 72 -18.64 11.71 -8.33
CA ALA A 72 -20.02 11.63 -8.82
C ALA A 72 -20.71 10.32 -8.42
N VAL A 73 -19.95 9.22 -8.36
CA VAL A 73 -20.41 7.91 -7.89
C VAL A 73 -19.38 7.34 -6.94
N SER A 74 -19.75 7.23 -5.67
CA SER A 74 -18.91 6.68 -4.61
C SER A 74 -19.72 5.83 -3.64
N TRP A 75 -19.06 4.87 -3.02
CA TRP A 75 -19.64 3.96 -2.05
C TRP A 75 -18.73 3.90 -0.83
N GLY A 76 -19.32 3.90 0.35
CA GLY A 76 -18.60 3.69 1.59
C GLY A 76 -19.46 2.94 2.59
N GLY A 77 -19.28 3.20 3.87
CA GLY A 77 -19.98 2.49 4.93
C GLY A 77 -19.56 2.97 6.30
N ASP A 78 -20.29 2.53 7.31
CA ASP A 78 -20.09 2.98 8.70
C ASP A 78 -19.48 1.87 9.59
N THR A 79 -19.21 0.68 9.02
CA THR A 79 -18.75 -0.50 9.74
C THR A 79 -17.55 -1.17 9.06
N PHE A 80 -16.80 -1.96 9.83
CA PHE A 80 -15.66 -2.74 9.37
C PHE A 80 -15.61 -4.06 10.15
N PRO A 81 -15.19 -5.20 9.57
CA PRO A 81 -14.61 -5.38 8.23
C PRO A 81 -15.64 -5.60 7.11
N SER A 82 -16.93 -5.59 7.41
CA SER A 82 -17.98 -5.69 6.40
C SER A 82 -19.14 -4.79 6.75
N GLY A 83 -19.97 -4.49 5.75
CA GLY A 83 -21.12 -3.61 5.93
C GLY A 83 -21.97 -3.48 4.68
N SER A 84 -23.13 -2.87 4.88
CA SER A 84 -23.93 -2.34 3.79
C SER A 84 -23.34 -1.03 3.29
N ILE A 85 -23.48 -0.77 2.00
CA ILE A 85 -23.07 0.49 1.40
C ILE A 85 -23.88 1.64 1.98
N THR A 86 -23.19 2.66 2.49
CA THR A 86 -23.76 3.95 2.89
C THR A 86 -22.95 5.09 2.27
N ASN A 87 -23.27 6.33 2.64
CA ASN A 87 -22.50 7.51 2.23
C ASN A 87 -21.32 7.84 3.19
N GLY A 88 -21.20 7.09 4.29
CA GLY A 88 -20.13 7.24 5.29
C GLY A 88 -18.77 6.77 4.77
N ASP A 89 -17.72 7.05 5.54
CA ASP A 89 -16.36 6.57 5.25
C ASP A 89 -16.07 5.32 6.09
N ILE A 90 -15.60 4.25 5.43
CA ILE A 90 -15.37 2.94 6.06
C ILE A 90 -14.22 3.08 7.07
N PRO A 91 -14.41 2.75 8.36
CA PRO A 91 -13.38 2.91 9.39
C PRO A 91 -12.41 1.71 9.41
N VAL A 92 -11.54 1.64 8.40
CA VAL A 92 -10.60 0.54 8.19
C VAL A 92 -9.55 0.46 9.32
N GLN A 93 -9.22 -0.76 9.73
CA GLN A 93 -8.06 -1.05 10.58
C GLN A 93 -6.90 -1.57 9.72
N ALA A 94 -5.67 -1.38 10.20
CA ALA A 94 -4.50 -1.89 9.50
C ALA A 94 -4.52 -3.42 9.35
N GLY A 95 -4.19 -3.92 8.16
CA GLY A 95 -4.17 -5.35 7.86
C GLY A 95 -3.98 -5.63 6.36
N VAL A 96 -3.90 -6.91 5.99
CA VAL A 96 -3.83 -7.36 4.60
C VAL A 96 -5.16 -8.02 4.24
N TYR A 97 -5.87 -7.47 3.26
CA TYR A 97 -7.26 -7.84 2.99
C TYR A 97 -7.50 -8.27 1.54
N ASP A 98 -8.27 -9.34 1.38
CA ASP A 98 -9.06 -9.56 0.16
C ASP A 98 -10.33 -8.72 0.28
N ILE A 99 -10.56 -7.82 -0.66
CA ILE A 99 -11.65 -6.85 -0.62
C ILE A 99 -12.63 -7.17 -1.74
N VAL A 100 -13.92 -7.17 -1.41
CA VAL A 100 -15.01 -7.28 -2.38
C VAL A 100 -16.02 -6.16 -2.15
N LEU A 101 -16.36 -5.44 -3.21
CA LEU A 101 -17.51 -4.55 -3.31
C LEU A 101 -18.57 -5.24 -4.17
N ASP A 102 -19.74 -5.49 -3.61
CA ASP A 102 -20.87 -6.14 -4.29
C ASP A 102 -22.00 -5.12 -4.50
N LEU A 103 -22.11 -4.63 -5.73
CA LEU A 103 -23.12 -3.63 -6.10
C LEU A 103 -24.50 -4.26 -6.35
N ASN A 104 -24.60 -5.58 -6.51
CA ASN A 104 -25.89 -6.26 -6.62
C ASN A 104 -26.59 -6.32 -5.26
N ASN A 105 -25.82 -6.58 -4.21
CA ASN A 105 -26.31 -6.71 -2.84
C ASN A 105 -26.12 -5.44 -1.99
N ASN A 106 -25.47 -4.40 -2.54
CA ASN A 106 -25.10 -3.17 -1.85
C ASN A 106 -24.30 -3.43 -0.57
N THR A 107 -23.25 -4.25 -0.67
CA THR A 107 -22.38 -4.62 0.47
C THR A 107 -20.90 -4.54 0.11
N TYR A 108 -20.06 -4.50 1.14
CA TYR A 108 -18.61 -4.69 1.00
C TYR A 108 -18.07 -5.62 2.09
N THR A 109 -16.94 -6.25 1.81
CA THR A 109 -16.22 -7.11 2.75
C THR A 109 -14.72 -6.93 2.62
N PHE A 110 -14.02 -6.96 3.75
CA PHE A 110 -12.57 -7.00 3.90
C PHE A 110 -12.24 -8.30 4.63
N THR A 111 -11.72 -9.29 3.92
CA THR A 111 -11.34 -10.58 4.52
C THR A 111 -9.87 -10.51 4.87
N ASP A 112 -9.53 -10.60 6.16
CA ASP A 112 -8.13 -10.65 6.61
C ASP A 112 -7.48 -11.93 6.07
N VAL A 113 -6.38 -11.77 5.32
CA VAL A 113 -5.70 -12.87 4.64
C VAL A 113 -4.23 -13.03 5.03
N GLY A 114 -3.70 -12.24 5.97
CA GLY A 114 -2.34 -12.52 6.42
C GLY A 114 -1.62 -11.43 7.21
N THR A 115 -0.34 -11.71 7.41
CA THR A 115 0.61 -10.82 8.07
C THR A 115 1.24 -9.86 7.06
N PHE A 116 1.57 -8.65 7.49
CA PHE A 116 2.33 -7.70 6.68
C PHE A 116 3.63 -8.32 6.16
N THR A 117 4.10 -7.81 5.02
CA THR A 117 5.45 -8.10 4.52
C THR A 117 6.46 -7.83 5.63
N GLN A 118 7.34 -8.79 5.92
CA GLN A 118 8.39 -8.61 6.92
C GLN A 118 9.65 -8.08 6.22
N ILE A 119 10.27 -7.06 6.80
CA ILE A 119 11.48 -6.42 6.27
C ILE A 119 12.66 -6.70 7.18
N GLU A 120 13.79 -7.09 6.61
CA GLU A 120 15.07 -7.27 7.29
C GLU A 120 16.18 -6.44 6.66
N LEU A 121 17.21 -6.11 7.44
CA LEU A 121 18.42 -5.46 6.93
C LEU A 121 19.48 -6.50 6.61
N VAL A 122 20.00 -6.45 5.38
CA VAL A 122 21.06 -7.35 4.90
C VAL A 122 22.24 -6.57 4.36
N GLY A 123 23.42 -7.19 4.37
CA GLY A 123 24.62 -6.63 3.76
C GLY A 123 25.86 -6.73 4.65
N SER A 124 26.97 -6.18 4.17
CA SER A 124 28.28 -6.31 4.82
C SER A 124 28.42 -5.49 6.11
N ALA A 125 27.55 -4.50 6.34
CA ALA A 125 27.52 -3.71 7.56
C ALA A 125 26.75 -4.38 8.72
N VAL A 126 26.02 -5.48 8.49
CA VAL A 126 25.34 -6.23 9.55
C VAL A 126 26.38 -6.96 10.42
N THR A 127 26.34 -6.71 11.73
CA THR A 127 27.36 -7.23 12.67
C THR A 127 26.89 -8.45 13.48
N GLY A 128 25.59 -8.71 13.53
CA GLY A 128 24.98 -9.82 14.26
C GLY A 128 25.08 -11.16 13.52
N SER A 129 24.77 -12.26 14.23
CA SER A 129 24.67 -13.61 13.65
C SER A 129 23.41 -13.82 12.80
N SER A 130 22.51 -12.86 12.79
CA SER A 130 21.26 -12.84 12.03
C SER A 130 20.98 -11.43 11.53
N ASN A 131 20.23 -11.32 10.44
CA ASN A 131 19.77 -10.05 9.89
C ASN A 131 18.81 -9.36 10.87
N PRO A 132 19.00 -8.06 11.19
CA PRO A 132 18.04 -7.29 11.97
C PRO A 132 16.67 -7.24 11.27
N GLN A 133 15.61 -7.61 11.99
CA GLN A 133 14.23 -7.55 11.49
C GLN A 133 13.59 -6.24 11.92
N MET A 134 12.92 -5.55 10.99
CA MET A 134 12.16 -4.33 11.29
C MET A 134 10.76 -4.69 11.78
N SER A 135 10.23 -3.85 12.67
CA SER A 135 8.86 -3.94 13.18
C SER A 135 7.94 -3.00 12.42
N THR A 136 6.67 -3.37 12.26
CA THR A 136 5.63 -2.51 11.68
C THR A 136 4.30 -2.78 12.36
N ILE A 137 3.44 -1.77 12.42
CA ILE A 137 2.05 -1.89 12.88
C ILE A 137 1.04 -1.72 11.74
N ASP A 138 1.50 -1.32 10.56
CA ASP A 138 0.66 -0.91 9.44
C ASP A 138 1.09 -1.50 8.08
N GLY A 139 2.19 -2.26 8.04
CA GLY A 139 2.74 -2.86 6.83
C GLY A 139 3.33 -1.86 5.84
N VAL A 140 3.47 -0.59 6.22
CA VAL A 140 3.95 0.49 5.37
C VAL A 140 5.16 1.16 6.01
N ASN A 141 5.06 1.54 7.28
CA ASN A 141 6.13 2.17 8.04
C ASN A 141 6.81 1.10 8.91
N TYR A 142 8.10 0.93 8.69
CA TYR A 142 8.94 -0.02 9.37
C TYR A 142 9.96 0.71 10.23
N GLU A 143 10.15 0.21 11.44
CA GLU A 143 11.10 0.75 12.41
C GLU A 143 12.02 -0.36 12.92
N LEU A 144 13.31 -0.05 13.03
CA LEU A 144 14.30 -0.88 13.70
C LEU A 144 14.83 -0.09 14.90
N SER A 145 14.66 -0.66 16.10
CA SER A 145 15.26 -0.11 17.32
C SER A 145 16.78 -0.06 17.22
N VAL A 146 17.40 0.79 18.04
CA VAL A 146 18.84 1.05 18.08
C VAL A 146 19.67 -0.21 17.82
N THR A 147 20.31 -0.26 16.65
CA THR A 147 21.12 -1.39 16.18
C THR A 147 22.50 -0.91 15.77
N GLN A 148 23.53 -1.71 16.08
CA GLN A 148 24.91 -1.44 15.70
C GLN A 148 25.19 -1.92 14.27
N PHE A 149 25.78 -1.04 13.46
CA PHE A 149 26.29 -1.36 12.13
C PHE A 149 27.80 -1.13 12.05
N ALA A 150 28.47 -1.91 11.20
CA ALA A 150 29.86 -1.67 10.79
C ALA A 150 29.91 -0.72 9.58
N ASN A 151 31.14 -0.36 9.17
CA ASN A 151 31.31 0.24 7.84
C ASN A 151 31.02 -0.83 6.78
N GLY A 152 30.15 -0.52 5.83
CA GLY A 152 29.80 -1.44 4.77
C GLY A 152 28.48 -1.06 4.10
N ASP A 153 27.85 -2.03 3.48
CA ASP A 153 26.65 -1.84 2.68
C ASP A 153 25.44 -2.45 3.37
N ILE A 154 24.27 -1.79 3.26
CA ILE A 154 22.96 -2.27 3.70
C ILE A 154 21.94 -2.23 2.57
N GLN A 155 21.04 -3.20 2.54
CA GLN A 155 19.77 -3.14 1.80
C GLN A 155 18.63 -3.59 2.73
N PHE A 156 17.44 -3.04 2.50
CA PHE A 156 16.21 -3.59 3.08
C PHE A 156 15.76 -4.77 2.22
N GLN A 157 15.38 -5.89 2.82
CA GLN A 157 14.99 -7.11 2.12
C GLN A 157 13.65 -7.61 2.63
N GLU A 158 12.77 -8.04 1.72
CA GLU A 158 11.58 -8.79 2.12
C GLU A 158 12.00 -10.20 2.56
N VAL A 159 11.68 -10.54 3.80
CA VAL A 159 12.13 -11.78 4.45
C VAL A 159 11.68 -13.00 3.66
N GLY A 160 12.64 -13.91 3.40
CA GLY A 160 12.38 -15.15 2.65
C GLY A 160 12.30 -14.99 1.13
N THR A 161 12.56 -13.79 0.60
CA THR A 161 12.58 -13.51 -0.85
C THR A 161 13.96 -13.01 -1.31
N SER A 162 14.12 -12.70 -2.60
CA SER A 162 15.27 -11.95 -3.13
C SER A 162 14.97 -10.47 -3.38
N THR A 163 13.78 -9.99 -3.04
CA THR A 163 13.38 -8.60 -3.24
C THR A 163 14.13 -7.72 -2.25
N VAL A 164 14.91 -6.78 -2.78
CA VAL A 164 15.69 -5.83 -1.99
C VAL A 164 15.42 -4.40 -2.43
N TYR A 165 15.54 -3.47 -1.49
CA TYR A 165 15.43 -2.04 -1.70
C TYR A 165 16.72 -1.38 -1.23
N GLY A 166 17.26 -0.51 -2.06
CA GLY A 166 18.50 0.19 -1.74
C GLY A 166 18.58 1.56 -2.40
N ALA A 167 19.51 2.37 -1.91
CA ALA A 167 19.88 3.66 -2.46
C ALA A 167 21.38 3.87 -2.29
N ASN A 168 22.01 4.70 -3.12
CA ASN A 168 23.42 5.06 -2.96
C ASN A 168 23.58 6.37 -2.17
N SER A 169 22.86 6.49 -1.05
CA SER A 169 22.88 7.66 -0.16
C SER A 169 22.81 7.20 1.31
N PHE A 170 23.24 8.05 2.24
CA PHE A 170 23.22 7.83 3.69
C PHE A 170 23.34 9.20 4.37
N PRO A 171 22.72 9.45 5.55
CA PRO A 171 21.90 8.54 6.35
C PRO A 171 20.43 8.49 5.92
N THR A 172 19.98 9.38 5.05
CA THR A 172 18.60 9.42 4.56
C THR A 172 18.56 9.27 3.06
N GLY A 173 17.40 8.89 2.54
CA GLY A 173 17.15 8.86 1.11
C GLY A 173 15.86 8.13 0.78
N THR A 174 15.71 7.78 -0.49
CA THR A 174 14.58 7.01 -1.01
C THR A 174 15.15 5.76 -1.68
N ALA A 175 14.92 4.60 -1.08
CA ALA A 175 15.33 3.30 -1.59
C ALA A 175 14.41 2.86 -2.73
N THR A 176 15.00 2.28 -3.78
CA THR A 176 14.25 1.73 -4.90
C THR A 176 14.43 0.22 -4.98
N ALA A 177 13.40 -0.48 -5.48
CA ALA A 177 13.45 -1.92 -5.69
C ALA A 177 14.60 -2.29 -6.64
N GLY A 178 15.47 -3.21 -6.23
CA GLY A 178 16.69 -3.58 -6.94
C GLY A 178 17.77 -2.49 -6.97
N GLY A 179 17.61 -1.41 -6.19
CA GLY A 179 18.55 -0.31 -6.11
C GLY A 179 19.92 -0.73 -5.54
N MET A 180 20.91 0.15 -5.73
CA MET A 180 22.26 -0.04 -5.17
C MET A 180 22.22 -0.12 -3.64
N ALA A 181 23.17 -0.81 -3.03
CA ALA A 181 23.25 -0.87 -1.58
C ALA A 181 23.64 0.48 -0.94
N ILE A 182 23.13 0.72 0.26
CA ILE A 182 23.29 1.92 1.08
C ILE A 182 24.65 1.85 1.78
N PRO A 183 25.60 2.77 1.49
CA PRO A 183 26.90 2.76 2.16
C PRO A 183 26.77 3.34 3.57
N VAL A 184 26.69 2.46 4.57
CA VAL A 184 26.56 2.80 5.99
C VAL A 184 27.93 2.91 6.65
N THR A 185 28.08 3.90 7.54
CA THR A 185 29.26 4.05 8.39
C THR A 185 29.02 3.45 9.77
N PHE A 186 30.08 3.00 10.44
CA PHE A 186 30.01 2.41 11.77
C PHE A 186 29.26 3.33 12.75
N GLY A 187 28.28 2.77 13.47
CA GLY A 187 27.48 3.52 14.43
C GLY A 187 26.34 2.70 15.04
N PHE A 188 25.58 3.34 15.92
CA PHE A 188 24.33 2.83 16.46
C PHE A 188 23.20 3.71 15.93
N TYR A 189 22.23 3.12 15.25
CA TYR A 189 21.15 3.86 14.61
C TYR A 189 19.79 3.27 14.95
N GLU A 190 18.80 4.14 15.12
CA GLU A 190 17.39 3.83 14.85
C GLU A 190 17.20 3.93 13.33
N VAL A 191 16.46 2.99 12.74
CA VAL A 191 16.25 2.96 11.29
C VAL A 191 14.77 3.00 10.98
N THR A 192 14.36 3.91 10.10
CA THR A 192 13.01 3.94 9.56
C THR A 192 13.03 3.58 8.08
N PHE A 193 11.98 2.93 7.60
CA PHE A 193 11.77 2.63 6.18
C PHE A 193 10.29 2.61 5.84
N ASN A 194 9.89 3.34 4.82
CA ASN A 194 8.52 3.32 4.29
C ASN A 194 8.48 2.49 3.00
N LEU A 195 7.79 1.35 3.02
CA LEU A 195 7.77 0.39 1.90
C LEU A 195 7.10 0.94 0.63
N ASN A 196 6.14 1.86 0.77
CA ASN A 196 5.40 2.42 -0.36
C ASN A 196 6.18 3.53 -1.08
N THR A 197 6.83 4.40 -0.33
CA THR A 197 7.57 5.56 -0.88
C THR A 197 9.04 5.25 -1.11
N GLY A 198 9.60 4.30 -0.35
CA GLY A 198 11.01 4.00 -0.30
C GLY A 198 11.79 4.89 0.69
N ASP A 199 11.17 5.91 1.29
CA ASP A 199 11.86 6.84 2.17
C ASP A 199 12.43 6.12 3.41
N TYR A 200 13.66 6.44 3.78
CA TYR A 200 14.34 5.85 4.93
C TYR A 200 15.24 6.86 5.66
N SER A 201 15.53 6.55 6.92
CA SER A 201 16.52 7.26 7.74
C SER A 201 17.34 6.31 8.62
N PHE A 202 18.59 6.70 8.89
CA PHE A 202 19.46 6.11 9.92
C PHE A 202 19.79 7.21 10.93
N ASP A 203 19.05 7.26 12.02
CA ASP A 203 19.13 8.33 13.00
C ASP A 203 19.94 7.89 14.21
N ILE A 204 20.83 8.76 14.70
CA ILE A 204 21.58 8.49 15.93
C ILE A 204 20.63 8.79 17.10
N PRO A 205 20.40 7.84 18.02
CA PRO A 205 19.51 8.07 19.15
C PRO A 205 20.08 9.13 20.10
N ASP A 206 19.22 10.00 20.61
CA ASP A 206 19.58 10.98 21.63
C ASP A 206 19.86 10.28 22.98
N ILE A 207 21.09 10.35 23.46
CA ILE A 207 21.45 9.87 24.81
C ILE A 207 21.24 11.00 25.82
N GLY A 208 20.13 10.95 26.55
CA GLY A 208 19.95 11.76 27.76
C GLY A 208 20.74 11.17 28.93
N ILE A 209 21.73 11.89 29.45
CA ILE A 209 22.33 11.56 30.76
C ILE A 209 21.35 12.03 31.85
N VAL A 210 20.73 11.08 32.57
CA VAL A 210 20.08 11.38 33.85
C VAL A 210 21.13 11.19 34.93
N GLY A 211 21.71 12.29 35.40
CA GLY A 211 22.51 12.33 36.61
C GLY A 211 21.76 13.11 37.68
N ASP A 212 21.42 12.45 38.79
CA ASP A 212 21.09 13.15 40.03
C ASP A 212 22.41 13.70 40.61
N LEU A 213 22.48 15.03 40.79
CA LEU A 213 23.56 15.71 41.52
C LEU A 213 23.43 15.52 43.03
#